data_AF-A0A0J5IXQ6-F1
#
_entry.id   AF-A0A0J5IXQ6-F1
#
_cell.length_a   1.000
_cell.length_b   1.000
_cell.length_c   1.000
_cell.angle_alpha   90.00
_cell.angle_beta   90.00
_cell.angle_gamma   90.00
#
_symmetry.space_group_name_H-M   'P 1'
#
loop_
_entity.id
_entity.type
_entity.pdbx_description
1 polymer ?
#
loop_
_entity_poly.entity_id
_entity_poly.type
_entity_poly.pdbx_seq_one_letter_code
_entity_poly.pdbx_strand_id
1 'polypeptide(L)'
;KDKVSLKLIAARGKVQVQAQSGAMELTADKNITITSCKGKVQISAKAEILLTSGGGYIKLSGGNIEVHCPGTVSVKGAEHALSGPASIGVNMKGFPSAERYDEKFQLLGPNGKPLPGVQLLVDDGKQQLLHRIKRDGSNQRIHTSQATPLAAELVWDAIQPDQDKH
;
A
#
# COMPACT_ATOMS: atom_id res chain seq x y z
N LYS A 1 8.09 -46.19 2.60
CA LYS A 1 8.48 -44.78 2.79
C LYS A 1 7.20 -43.97 2.67
N ASP A 2 6.61 -43.56 3.78
CA ASP A 2 5.28 -42.94 3.78
C ASP A 2 5.34 -41.54 3.18
N LYS A 3 4.64 -41.35 2.07
CA LYS A 3 4.40 -40.03 1.48
C LYS A 3 3.31 -39.35 2.31
N VAL A 4 3.71 -38.68 3.39
CA VAL A 4 2.82 -37.75 4.07
C VAL A 4 2.66 -36.53 3.17
N SER A 5 1.43 -36.26 2.75
CA SER A 5 1.08 -35.10 1.92
C SER A 5 -0.10 -34.36 2.52
N LEU A 6 -0.05 -33.04 2.50
CA LEU A 6 -1.16 -32.18 2.92
C LEU A 6 -1.86 -31.63 1.67
N LYS A 7 -3.19 -31.78 1.61
CA LYS A 7 -4.01 -31.23 0.54
C LYS A 7 -5.18 -30.46 1.15
N LEU A 8 -5.18 -29.13 0.99
CA LEU A 8 -6.26 -28.27 1.47
C LEU A 8 -7.07 -27.77 0.26
N ILE A 9 -8.33 -28.19 0.16
CA ILE A 9 -9.22 -27.85 -0.95
C ILE A 9 -10.56 -27.37 -0.38
N ALA A 10 -11.03 -26.22 -0.85
CA ALA A 10 -12.40 -25.77 -0.64
C ALA A 10 -13.11 -25.70 -2.00
N ALA A 11 -14.19 -26.47 -2.17
CA ALA A 11 -14.94 -26.50 -3.44
C ALA A 11 -15.74 -25.20 -3.68
N ARG A 12 -16.17 -24.56 -2.60
CA ARG A 12 -16.89 -23.28 -2.58
C ARG A 12 -16.52 -22.51 -1.31
N GLY A 13 -16.68 -21.19 -1.33
CA GLY A 13 -16.40 -20.32 -0.17
C GLY A 13 -14.96 -19.81 -0.12
N LYS A 14 -14.69 -18.94 0.85
CA LYS A 14 -13.40 -18.24 1.01
C LYS A 14 -12.47 -19.03 1.93
N VAL A 15 -11.25 -19.32 1.47
CA VAL A 15 -10.17 -19.83 2.32
C VAL A 15 -9.36 -18.64 2.84
N GLN A 16 -9.12 -18.58 4.14
CA GLN A 16 -8.29 -17.57 4.79
C GLN A 16 -7.30 -18.27 5.70
N VAL A 17 -6.01 -17.94 5.54
CA VAL A 17 -4.93 -18.37 6.42
C VAL A 17 -4.29 -17.10 6.96
N GLN A 18 -4.18 -16.98 8.28
CA GLN A 18 -3.70 -15.78 8.95
C GLN A 18 -2.91 -16.15 10.20
N ALA A 19 -1.83 -15.41 10.48
CA ALA A 19 -1.14 -15.38 11.75
C ALA A 19 -1.28 -13.96 12.32
N GLN A 20 -2.15 -13.77 13.32
CA GLN A 20 -2.54 -12.42 13.78
C GLN A 20 -1.51 -11.78 14.70
N SER A 21 -0.74 -12.58 15.44
CA SER A 21 0.30 -12.13 16.37
C SER A 21 1.66 -12.78 16.10
N GLY A 22 1.74 -13.68 15.11
CA GLY A 22 2.93 -14.46 14.80
C GLY A 22 3.34 -14.36 13.32
N ALA A 23 4.49 -14.93 13.00
CA ALA A 23 4.99 -15.01 11.64
C ALA A 23 4.27 -16.11 10.84
N MET A 24 4.25 -15.95 9.51
CA MET A 24 3.85 -16.99 8.57
C MET A 24 5.00 -17.23 7.61
N GLU A 25 5.41 -18.49 7.48
CA GLU A 25 6.49 -18.92 6.59
C GLU A 25 5.97 -19.99 5.63
N LEU A 26 6.36 -19.89 4.35
CA LEU A 26 6.05 -20.87 3.32
C LEU A 26 7.34 -21.19 2.55
N THR A 27 7.86 -22.40 2.76
CA THR A 27 9.12 -22.87 2.18
C THR A 27 8.92 -24.22 1.49
N ALA A 28 9.57 -24.43 0.35
CA ALA A 28 9.56 -25.70 -0.36
C ALA A 28 10.97 -26.03 -0.88
N ASP A 29 11.31 -27.33 -0.88
CA ASP A 29 12.54 -27.85 -1.51
C ASP A 29 12.53 -27.70 -3.04
N LYS A 30 11.32 -27.66 -3.61
CA LYS A 30 11.07 -27.46 -5.05
C LYS A 30 10.34 -26.14 -5.25
N ASN A 31 9.40 -26.14 -6.18
CA ASN A 31 8.70 -24.93 -6.60
C ASN A 31 7.55 -24.58 -5.65
N ILE A 32 7.37 -23.28 -5.42
CA ILE A 32 6.12 -22.69 -4.92
C ILE A 32 5.40 -22.08 -6.12
N THR A 33 4.10 -22.31 -6.26
CA THR A 33 3.27 -21.73 -7.33
C THR A 33 2.05 -21.06 -6.73
N ILE A 34 1.87 -19.77 -7.02
CA ILE A 34 0.73 -18.96 -6.58
C ILE A 34 -0.02 -18.49 -7.82
N THR A 35 -1.25 -18.96 -8.01
CA THR A 35 -2.04 -18.70 -9.22
C THR A 35 -3.47 -18.31 -8.87
N SER A 36 -3.99 -17.30 -9.56
CA SER A 36 -5.42 -16.96 -9.59
C SER A 36 -5.96 -17.18 -10.99
N CYS A 37 -6.93 -18.09 -11.16
CA CYS A 37 -7.44 -18.45 -12.49
C CYS A 37 -8.42 -17.44 -13.10
N LYS A 38 -9.11 -16.64 -12.28
CA LYS A 38 -10.18 -15.73 -12.73
C LYS A 38 -10.06 -14.30 -12.19
N GLY A 39 -9.18 -14.05 -11.23
CA GLY A 39 -9.01 -12.77 -10.57
C GLY A 39 -7.56 -12.33 -10.51
N LYS A 40 -7.17 -11.66 -9.42
CA LYS A 40 -5.82 -11.11 -9.20
C LYS A 40 -5.07 -11.81 -8.07
N VAL A 41 -3.73 -11.77 -8.14
CA VAL A 41 -2.86 -12.00 -6.98
C VAL A 41 -2.49 -10.62 -6.41
N GLN A 42 -2.74 -10.41 -5.12
CA GLN A 42 -2.41 -9.16 -4.43
C GLN A 42 -1.46 -9.46 -3.28
N ILE A 43 -0.32 -8.78 -3.28
CA ILE A 43 0.69 -8.84 -2.22
C ILE A 43 0.85 -7.42 -1.69
N SER A 44 0.60 -7.25 -0.40
CA SER A 44 0.66 -5.96 0.28
C SER A 44 1.47 -6.14 1.57
N ALA A 45 2.41 -5.24 1.83
CA ALA A 45 3.16 -5.18 3.08
C ALA A 45 3.21 -3.74 3.58
N LYS A 46 3.33 -3.56 4.90
CA LYS A 46 3.48 -2.24 5.52
C LYS A 46 4.91 -1.72 5.41
N ALA A 47 5.89 -2.60 5.61
CA ALA A 47 7.30 -2.22 5.65
C ALA A 47 7.99 -2.47 4.30
N GLU A 48 8.03 -3.72 3.85
CA GLU A 48 8.81 -4.12 2.67
C GLU A 48 8.21 -5.32 1.94
N ILE A 49 8.33 -5.32 0.62
CA ILE A 49 8.23 -6.53 -0.22
C ILE A 49 9.58 -6.71 -0.92
N LEU A 50 10.24 -7.85 -0.69
CA LEU A 50 11.51 -8.21 -1.29
C LEU A 50 11.37 -9.50 -2.10
N LEU A 51 11.71 -9.43 -3.39
CA LEU A 51 11.74 -10.56 -4.32
C LEU A 51 13.18 -10.78 -4.77
N THR A 52 13.78 -11.92 -4.44
CA THR A 52 15.21 -12.19 -4.71
C THR A 52 15.40 -13.44 -5.55
N SER A 53 16.36 -13.43 -6.48
CA SER A 53 16.80 -14.61 -7.20
C SER A 53 18.19 -14.41 -7.81
N GLY A 54 19.09 -15.40 -7.66
CA GLY A 54 20.39 -15.41 -8.34
C GLY A 54 21.25 -14.17 -8.12
N GLY A 55 21.16 -13.53 -6.94
CA GLY A 55 21.86 -12.28 -6.61
C GLY A 55 21.17 -10.99 -7.08
N GLY A 56 20.11 -11.08 -7.89
CA GLY A 56 19.23 -9.95 -8.20
C GLY A 56 18.05 -9.83 -7.24
N TYR A 57 17.47 -8.64 -7.16
CA TYR A 57 16.24 -8.39 -6.42
C TYR A 57 15.36 -7.28 -6.99
N ILE A 58 14.08 -7.33 -6.60
CA ILE A 58 13.13 -6.23 -6.69
C ILE A 58 12.64 -5.95 -5.27
N LYS A 59 12.79 -4.71 -4.81
CA LYS A 59 12.42 -4.29 -3.46
C LYS A 59 11.45 -3.11 -3.52
N LEU A 60 10.34 -3.22 -2.80
CA LEU A 60 9.37 -2.14 -2.61
C LEU A 60 9.41 -1.76 -1.14
N SER A 61 9.91 -0.57 -0.83
CA SER A 61 10.09 -0.08 0.55
C SER A 61 10.11 1.44 0.59
N GLY A 62 9.52 2.04 1.63
CA GLY A 62 9.54 3.50 1.81
C GLY A 62 8.95 4.32 0.66
N GLY A 63 8.06 3.71 -0.16
CA GLY A 63 7.52 4.34 -1.37
C GLY A 63 8.41 4.26 -2.61
N ASN A 64 9.60 3.64 -2.50
CA ASN A 64 10.53 3.46 -3.60
C ASN A 64 10.41 2.06 -4.20
N ILE A 65 10.81 1.95 -5.47
CA ILE A 65 11.04 0.68 -6.16
C ILE A 65 12.52 0.60 -6.49
N GLU A 66 13.20 -0.42 -5.98
CA GLU A 66 14.60 -0.71 -6.29
C GLU A 66 14.67 -2.01 -7.11
N VAL A 67 15.30 -1.93 -8.28
CA VAL A 67 15.58 -3.08 -9.14
C VAL A 67 17.10 -3.22 -9.24
N HIS A 68 17.62 -4.35 -8.78
CA HIS A 68 19.04 -4.65 -8.82
C HIS A 68 19.29 -6.01 -9.45
N CYS A 69 20.28 -6.11 -10.33
CA CYS A 69 20.79 -7.39 -10.78
C CYS A 69 22.28 -7.29 -11.12
N PRO A 70 23.05 -8.38 -10.91
CA PRO A 70 24.47 -8.43 -11.30
C PRO A 70 24.66 -8.54 -12.81
N GLY A 71 23.64 -9.02 -13.54
CA GLY A 71 23.64 -9.12 -15.00
C GLY A 71 22.85 -7.99 -15.65
N THR A 72 21.99 -8.35 -16.60
CA THR A 72 21.25 -7.38 -17.44
C THR A 72 19.80 -7.22 -16.98
N VAL A 73 19.33 -5.97 -16.90
CA VAL A 73 17.89 -5.64 -16.87
C VAL A 73 17.41 -5.45 -18.31
N SER A 74 16.54 -6.33 -18.80
CA SER A 74 15.95 -6.21 -20.15
C SER A 74 14.49 -5.75 -20.06
N VAL A 75 14.22 -4.51 -20.48
CA VAL A 75 12.87 -3.95 -20.57
C VAL A 75 12.45 -3.88 -22.04
N LYS A 76 11.35 -4.55 -22.42
CA LYS A 76 10.85 -4.59 -23.80
C LYS A 76 9.41 -4.05 -23.85
N GLY A 77 9.15 -3.10 -24.75
CA GLY A 77 7.84 -2.51 -24.98
C GLY A 77 7.84 -1.62 -26.22
N ALA A 78 6.66 -1.34 -26.77
CA ALA A 78 6.53 -0.37 -27.88
C ALA A 78 6.75 1.08 -27.41
N GLU A 79 6.41 1.37 -26.15
CA GLU A 79 6.59 2.67 -25.51
C GLU A 79 7.02 2.51 -24.05
N HIS A 80 7.77 3.49 -23.55
CA HIS A 80 8.19 3.59 -22.15
C HIS A 80 7.85 4.99 -21.63
N ALA A 81 6.73 5.12 -20.93
CA ALA A 81 6.31 6.39 -20.33
C ALA A 81 6.93 6.58 -18.94
N LEU A 82 7.69 7.67 -18.78
CA LEU A 82 8.27 8.10 -17.49
C LEU A 82 7.73 9.50 -17.17
N SER A 83 6.47 9.57 -16.77
CA SER A 83 5.69 10.81 -16.60
C SER A 83 5.90 11.52 -15.25
N GLY A 84 6.95 11.16 -14.51
CA GLY A 84 7.21 11.67 -13.16
C GLY A 84 6.48 10.87 -12.07
N PRO A 85 6.60 11.28 -10.80
CA PRO A 85 6.12 10.50 -9.67
C PRO A 85 4.59 10.43 -9.62
N ALA A 86 4.04 9.21 -9.61
CA ALA A 86 2.65 8.92 -9.31
C ALA A 86 2.57 8.07 -8.03
N SER A 87 1.75 8.48 -7.05
CA SER A 87 1.54 7.68 -5.83
C SER A 87 0.24 6.89 -5.93
N ILE A 88 0.30 5.58 -5.71
CA ILE A 88 -0.91 4.80 -5.42
C ILE A 88 -1.48 5.26 -4.06
N GLY A 89 -2.80 5.31 -3.94
CA GLY A 89 -3.45 5.60 -2.66
C GLY A 89 -3.34 4.45 -1.67
N VAL A 90 -3.98 4.59 -0.52
CA VAL A 90 -4.10 3.55 0.51
C VAL A 90 -5.56 3.20 0.73
N ASN A 91 -5.88 2.00 1.21
CA ASN A 91 -7.19 1.72 1.76
C ASN A 91 -7.29 2.19 3.22
N MET A 92 -8.48 2.08 3.80
CA MET A 92 -8.74 2.43 5.21
C MET A 92 -7.94 1.62 6.25
N LYS A 93 -7.21 0.57 5.84
CA LYS A 93 -6.26 -0.16 6.69
C LYS A 93 -4.82 0.36 6.58
N GLY A 94 -4.60 1.41 5.79
CA GLY A 94 -3.29 1.99 5.52
C GLY A 94 -2.44 1.19 4.52
N PHE A 95 -3.02 0.20 3.82
CA PHE A 95 -2.28 -0.56 2.80
C PHE A 95 -2.42 0.08 1.42
N PRO A 96 -1.38 0.06 0.57
CA PRO A 96 -1.49 0.49 -0.82
C PRO A 96 -2.68 -0.16 -1.53
N SER A 97 -3.52 0.64 -2.18
CA SER A 97 -4.77 0.19 -2.78
C SER A 97 -5.13 1.01 -4.03
N ALA A 98 -5.81 0.36 -4.96
CA ALA A 98 -6.40 0.95 -6.17
C ALA A 98 -7.86 0.49 -6.32
N GLU A 99 -8.60 0.43 -5.21
CA GLU A 99 -10.04 0.12 -5.26
C GLU A 99 -10.83 1.22 -5.99
N ARG A 100 -12.04 0.89 -6.42
CA ARG A 100 -12.83 1.65 -7.41
C ARG A 100 -13.27 3.03 -6.93
N TYR A 101 -13.52 3.18 -5.64
CA TYR A 101 -13.93 4.45 -5.06
C TYR A 101 -12.74 5.05 -4.34
N ASP A 102 -12.53 6.35 -4.53
CA ASP A 102 -11.40 7.02 -3.93
C ASP A 102 -11.66 8.50 -3.67
N GLU A 103 -11.02 9.01 -2.63
CA GLU A 103 -11.17 10.39 -2.18
C GLU A 103 -9.83 10.94 -1.68
N LYS A 104 -9.68 12.27 -1.72
CA LYS A 104 -8.56 12.99 -1.11
C LYS A 104 -9.08 14.25 -0.45
N PHE A 105 -8.51 14.59 0.69
CA PHE A 105 -8.75 15.83 1.39
C PHE A 105 -7.63 16.81 1.10
N GLN A 106 -7.98 18.09 1.00
CA GLN A 106 -7.02 19.18 0.92
C GLN A 106 -7.25 20.11 2.11
N LEU A 107 -6.20 20.32 2.91
CA LEU A 107 -6.21 21.22 4.04
C LEU A 107 -5.47 22.52 3.67
N LEU A 108 -6.23 23.61 3.69
CA LEU A 108 -5.74 24.95 3.46
C LEU A 108 -6.00 25.79 4.72
N GLY A 109 -5.07 26.71 5.02
CA GLY A 109 -5.28 27.72 6.05
C GLY A 109 -6.24 28.80 5.58
N PRO A 110 -6.64 29.74 6.46
CA PRO A 110 -7.52 30.85 6.12
C PRO A 110 -6.99 31.74 4.98
N ASN A 111 -5.68 31.75 4.76
CA ASN A 111 -5.00 32.46 3.68
C ASN A 111 -4.96 31.67 2.35
N GLY A 112 -5.63 30.51 2.27
CA GLY A 112 -5.63 29.62 1.12
C GLY A 112 -4.35 28.82 0.91
N LYS A 113 -3.36 28.91 1.82
CA LYS A 113 -2.08 28.18 1.69
C LYS A 113 -2.19 26.78 2.29
N PRO A 114 -1.52 25.77 1.70
CA PRO A 114 -1.37 24.45 2.30
C PRO A 114 -0.88 24.50 3.75
N LEU A 115 -1.44 23.63 4.59
CA LEU A 115 -0.95 23.37 5.95
C LEU A 115 -0.26 22.00 6.01
N PRO A 116 0.99 21.89 5.52
CA PRO A 116 1.72 20.63 5.53
C PRO A 116 2.05 20.16 6.94
N GLY A 117 2.15 18.85 7.10
CA GLY A 117 2.57 18.24 8.35
C GLY A 117 1.46 18.03 9.37
N VAL A 118 0.30 18.70 9.21
CA VAL A 118 -0.92 18.49 10.02
C VAL A 118 -1.42 17.06 9.85
N GLN A 119 -1.95 16.49 10.94
CA GLN A 119 -2.56 15.16 10.93
C GLN A 119 -4.08 15.27 10.81
N LEU A 120 -4.66 14.48 9.91
CA LEU A 120 -6.08 14.25 9.77
C LEU A 120 -6.40 12.82 10.23
N LEU A 121 -7.42 12.68 11.07
CA LEU A 121 -8.06 11.40 11.34
C LEU A 121 -9.19 11.22 10.34
N VAL A 122 -9.08 10.23 9.47
CA VAL A 122 -10.12 9.91 8.48
C VAL A 122 -10.93 8.70 8.95
N ASP A 123 -12.26 8.81 8.94
CA ASP A 123 -13.20 7.79 9.40
C ASP A 123 -14.17 7.39 8.28
N ASP A 124 -14.37 6.08 8.06
CA ASP A 124 -15.37 5.53 7.13
C ASP A 124 -16.64 5.01 7.84
N GLY A 125 -16.79 5.31 9.13
CA GLY A 125 -17.83 4.83 10.04
C GLY A 125 -17.56 3.43 10.61
N LYS A 126 -16.50 2.74 10.17
CA LYS A 126 -16.12 1.40 10.64
C LYS A 126 -14.70 1.36 11.22
N GLN A 127 -13.81 2.17 10.66
CA GLN A 127 -12.41 2.22 11.04
C GLN A 127 -11.86 3.62 10.79
N GLN A 128 -10.79 3.94 11.52
CA GLN A 128 -10.12 5.23 11.45
C GLN A 128 -8.70 5.05 10.93
N LEU A 129 -8.25 6.01 10.13
CA LEU A 129 -6.91 6.04 9.57
C LEU A 129 -6.32 7.43 9.70
N LEU A 130 -5.16 7.51 10.35
CA LEU A 130 -4.44 8.76 10.51
C LEU A 130 -3.61 9.05 9.26
N HIS A 131 -3.78 10.25 8.71
CA HIS A 131 -3.09 10.75 7.53
C HIS A 131 -2.32 12.02 7.86
N ARG A 132 -1.11 12.14 7.30
CA ARG A 132 -0.35 13.40 7.35
C ARG A 132 -0.55 14.17 6.06
N ILE A 133 -0.81 15.47 6.18
CA ILE A 133 -0.91 16.38 5.05
C ILE A 133 0.46 16.61 4.40
N LYS A 134 0.52 16.44 3.08
CA LYS A 134 1.70 16.66 2.24
C LYS A 134 1.96 18.15 2.03
N ARG A 135 3.10 18.47 1.39
CA ARG A 135 3.50 19.86 1.06
C ARG A 135 2.48 20.64 0.24
N ASP A 136 1.70 19.96 -0.61
CA ASP A 136 0.66 20.56 -1.45
C ASP A 136 -0.70 20.73 -0.72
N GLY A 137 -0.76 20.39 0.57
CA GLY A 137 -1.97 20.47 1.37
C GLY A 137 -2.86 19.25 1.24
N SER A 138 -2.52 18.29 0.39
CA SER A 138 -3.32 17.08 0.21
C SER A 138 -2.89 15.95 1.15
N ASN A 139 -3.79 15.02 1.47
CA ASN A 139 -3.40 13.73 1.99
C ASN A 139 -3.07 12.74 0.83
N GLN A 140 -2.48 11.59 1.17
CA GLN A 140 -2.45 10.46 0.23
C GLN A 140 -3.89 10.02 -0.08
N ARG A 141 -4.17 9.72 -1.35
CA ARG A 141 -5.50 9.29 -1.81
C ARG A 141 -5.95 8.06 -1.03
N ILE A 142 -7.21 8.05 -0.61
CA ILE A 142 -7.81 6.98 0.17
C ILE A 142 -8.78 6.24 -0.74
N HIS A 143 -8.69 4.92 -0.76
CA HIS A 143 -9.51 4.02 -1.57
C HIS A 143 -10.45 3.22 -0.68
N THR A 144 -11.67 3.00 -1.16
CA THR A 144 -12.68 2.16 -0.52
C THR A 144 -13.27 1.14 -1.49
N SER A 145 -13.62 -0.04 -0.94
CA SER A 145 -14.24 -1.12 -1.71
C SER A 145 -15.71 -0.84 -2.10
N GLN A 146 -16.36 0.11 -1.43
CA GLN A 146 -17.74 0.54 -1.65
C GLN A 146 -17.81 2.08 -1.63
N ALA A 147 -18.86 2.65 -2.22
CA ALA A 147 -19.14 4.08 -2.12
C ALA A 147 -19.53 4.41 -0.67
N THR A 148 -18.56 4.88 0.11
CA THR A 148 -18.72 5.18 1.53
C THR A 148 -18.20 6.59 1.76
N PRO A 149 -18.98 7.48 2.41
CA PRO A 149 -18.50 8.82 2.73
C PRO A 149 -17.36 8.74 3.74
N LEU A 150 -16.32 9.53 3.54
CA LEU A 150 -15.22 9.67 4.49
C LEU A 150 -15.39 10.98 5.27
N ALA A 151 -15.33 10.90 6.60
CA ALA A 151 -15.21 12.07 7.46
C ALA A 151 -13.73 12.31 7.77
N ALA A 152 -13.29 13.57 7.80
CA ALA A 152 -11.93 13.92 8.17
C ALA A 152 -11.95 14.95 9.31
N GLU A 153 -11.29 14.62 10.41
CA GLU A 153 -11.15 15.47 11.58
C GLU A 153 -9.69 15.88 11.79
N LEU A 154 -9.49 17.12 12.22
CA LEU A 154 -8.16 17.65 12.55
C LEU A 154 -7.71 17.10 13.89
N VAL A 155 -6.48 16.58 13.94
CA VAL A 155 -5.82 16.22 15.19
C VAL A 155 -5.04 17.44 15.70
N TRP A 156 -5.52 18.04 16.79
CA TRP A 156 -5.06 19.34 17.30
C TRP A 156 -3.71 19.30 18.01
N ASP A 157 -3.25 18.12 18.43
CA ASP A 157 -2.08 17.92 19.30
C ASP A 157 -0.72 18.26 18.63
N ALA A 158 -0.71 18.65 17.36
CA ALA A 158 0.51 18.87 16.56
C ALA A 158 0.52 20.16 15.71
N ILE A 159 -0.39 21.12 15.91
CA ILE A 159 -0.34 22.39 15.19
C ILE A 159 0.67 23.32 15.87
N GLN A 160 1.95 23.22 15.51
CA GLN A 160 2.90 24.30 15.74
C GLN A 160 2.94 25.19 14.49
N PRO A 161 2.46 26.45 14.55
CA PRO A 161 2.64 27.37 13.45
C PRO A 161 4.14 27.55 13.19
N ASP A 162 4.52 27.44 11.91
CA ASP A 162 5.89 27.63 11.44
C ASP A 162 6.38 29.02 11.90
N GLN A 163 7.36 29.06 12.81
CA GLN A 163 7.88 30.32 13.37
C GLN A 163 8.86 31.03 12.43
N ASP A 164 9.17 30.47 11.26
CA ASP A 164 10.11 31.10 10.34
C ASP A 164 9.42 31.90 9.24
N LYS A 165 9.14 33.16 9.55
CA LYS A 165 9.14 34.26 8.56
C LYS A 165 9.72 35.54 9.18
N HIS A 166 11.02 35.74 8.98
CA HIS A 166 11.63 37.06 8.87
C HIS A 166 12.20 37.24 7.47
#